data_AF-A0A7J7LFJ0-F1
#
_entry.id   AF-A0A7J7LFJ0-F1
#
_cell.length_a   1.000
_cell.length_b   1.000
_cell.length_c   1.000
_cell.angle_alpha   90.00
_cell.angle_beta   90.00
_cell.angle_gamma   90.00
#
_symmetry.space_group_name_H-M   'P 1'
#
loop_
_entity.id
_entity.type
_entity.pdbx_description
1 polymer ?
#
loop_
_entity_poly.entity_id
_entity_poly.type
_entity_poly.pdbx_seq_one_letter_code
_entity_poly.pdbx_strand_id
1 'polypeptide(L)'
;MKVMDLYCDNKAAIMIAHNPIQHDCMKYVKVDRFFIRENIDKRCISFPFAKSKDQLADIFTKGVCGRIFNDMIDKLGMNDIYAPS
;
A
#
# COMPACT_ATOMS: atom_id res chain seq x y z
N MET A 1 -12.49 10.81 15.67
CA MET A 1 -12.39 9.65 14.76
C MET A 1 -10.93 9.53 14.35
N LYS A 2 -10.31 8.35 14.47
CA LYS A 2 -8.92 8.14 14.06
C LYS A 2 -8.91 7.91 12.54
N VAL A 3 -8.06 8.65 11.82
CA VAL A 3 -7.86 8.46 10.38
C VAL A 3 -7.10 7.14 10.16
N MET A 4 -7.52 6.35 9.19
CA MET A 4 -6.84 5.10 8.80
C MET A 4 -5.78 5.40 7.74
N ASP A 5 -4.52 5.11 8.04
CA ASP A 5 -3.42 5.26 7.08
C ASP A 5 -3.34 4.04 6.16
N LEU A 6 -3.58 4.27 4.87
CA LEU A 6 -3.40 3.32 3.78
C LEU A 6 -2.05 3.58 3.09
N TYR A 7 -1.00 2.96 3.62
CA TYR A 7 0.36 3.14 3.10
C TYR A 7 0.51 2.59 1.67
N CYS A 8 1.10 3.40 0.79
CA CYS A 8 1.33 3.02 -0.60
C CYS A 8 2.72 3.49 -1.08
N ASP A 9 3.42 2.67 -1.84
CA ASP A 9 4.69 3.02 -2.48
C ASP A 9 4.52 3.57 -3.90
N ASN A 10 3.33 3.42 -4.48
CA ASN A 10 3.02 3.95 -5.80
C ASN A 10 2.52 5.41 -5.68
N LYS A 11 3.44 6.36 -5.91
CA LYS A 11 3.13 7.79 -5.93
C LYS A 11 2.00 8.16 -6.91
N ALA A 12 1.91 7.48 -8.04
CA ALA A 12 0.84 7.72 -9.00
C ALA A 12 -0.52 7.32 -8.43
N ALA A 13 -0.61 6.17 -7.75
CA ALA A 13 -1.85 5.73 -7.10
C ALA A 13 -2.30 6.70 -5.99
N ILE A 14 -1.37 7.20 -5.17
CA ILE A 14 -1.64 8.23 -4.16
C ILE A 14 -2.19 9.51 -4.83
N MET A 15 -1.51 9.99 -5.88
CA MET A 15 -1.92 11.19 -6.59
C MET A 15 -3.30 11.04 -7.24
N ILE A 16 -3.59 9.87 -7.81
CA ILE A 16 -4.91 9.53 -8.37
C ILE A 16 -5.98 9.50 -7.28
N ALA A 17 -5.70 8.95 -6.10
CA ALA A 17 -6.66 8.92 -4.99
C ALA A 17 -7.05 10.35 -4.52
N HIS A 18 -6.08 11.27 -4.49
CA HIS A 18 -6.31 12.66 -4.11
C HIS A 18 -6.92 13.50 -5.22
N ASN A 19 -6.43 13.37 -6.45
CA ASN A 19 -6.91 14.11 -7.61
C ASN A 19 -7.05 13.19 -8.82
N PRO A 20 -8.20 12.50 -8.94
CA PRO A 20 -8.45 11.60 -10.04
C PRO A 20 -8.90 12.45 -11.24
N ILE A 21 -7.96 13.14 -11.87
CA ILE A 21 -8.15 13.79 -13.17
C ILE A 21 -8.37 12.68 -14.18
N GLN A 22 -9.44 12.80 -14.98
CA GLN A 22 -9.83 11.84 -15.99
C GLN A 22 -8.71 11.65 -17.03
N HIS A 23 -7.92 10.60 -16.87
CA HIS A 23 -7.32 9.91 -18.01
C HIS A 23 -8.15 8.66 -18.27
N ASP A 24 -8.64 8.51 -19.49
CA ASP A 24 -9.56 7.46 -19.95
C ASP A 24 -9.06 6.01 -19.79
N CYS A 25 -7.86 5.81 -19.24
CA CYS A 25 -7.21 4.51 -19.09
C CYS A 25 -7.66 3.70 -17.85
N MET A 26 -8.51 4.22 -16.96
CA MET A 26 -8.87 3.54 -15.72
C MET A 26 -10.33 3.08 -15.69
N LYS A 27 -10.66 2.08 -16.52
CA LYS A 27 -11.98 1.44 -16.53
C LYS A 27 -12.39 0.82 -15.19
N TYR A 28 -11.43 0.47 -14.33
CA TYR A 28 -11.68 -0.16 -13.02
C TYR A 28 -11.70 0.81 -11.82
N VAL A 29 -11.17 2.05 -11.96
CA VAL A 29 -11.08 3.00 -10.82
C VAL A 29 -12.24 4.02 -10.83
N LYS A 30 -12.96 4.14 -11.95
CA LYS A 30 -14.10 5.09 -12.07
C LYS A 30 -15.21 4.81 -11.05
N VAL A 31 -15.48 3.54 -10.72
CA VAL A 31 -16.54 3.14 -9.77
C VAL A 31 -16.19 3.58 -8.35
N ASP A 32 -14.95 3.36 -7.92
CA ASP A 32 -14.55 3.59 -6.52
C ASP A 32 -14.01 5.01 -6.27
N ARG A 33 -13.83 5.83 -7.32
CA ARG A 33 -13.31 7.20 -7.22
C ARG A 33 -14.08 8.05 -6.22
N PHE A 34 -15.42 8.04 -6.31
CA PHE A 34 -16.26 8.85 -5.42
C PHE A 34 -16.18 8.37 -3.98
N PHE A 35 -16.19 7.05 -3.76
CA PHE A 35 -16.06 6.44 -2.45
C PHE A 35 -14.72 6.79 -1.80
N ILE A 36 -13.61 6.62 -2.52
CA ILE A 36 -12.27 6.95 -2.02
C ILE A 36 -12.19 8.45 -1.69
N ARG A 37 -12.65 9.31 -2.59
CA ARG A 37 -12.62 10.76 -2.39
C ARG A 37 -13.45 11.19 -1.18
N GLU A 38 -14.66 10.66 -1.03
CA GLU A 38 -15.52 10.97 0.10
C GLU A 38 -14.90 10.54 1.44
N ASN A 39 -14.25 9.37 1.49
CA ASN A 39 -13.57 8.90 2.69
C ASN A 39 -12.32 9.75 3.03
N ILE A 40 -11.60 10.27 2.03
CA ILE A 40 -10.52 11.24 2.26
C ILE A 40 -11.09 12.55 2.81
N ASP A 41 -12.13 13.10 2.18
CA ASP A 41 -12.74 14.38 2.57
C ASP A 41 -13.36 14.30 3.98
N LYS A 42 -13.96 13.15 4.33
CA LYS A 42 -14.46 12.84 5.69
C LYS A 42 -13.36 12.56 6.71
N ARG A 43 -12.08 12.57 6.29
CA ARG A 43 -10.92 12.18 7.12
C ARG A 43 -11.08 10.77 7.73
N CYS A 44 -11.70 9.86 6.99
CA CYS A 44 -11.74 8.44 7.34
C CYS A 44 -10.43 7.75 6.98
N ILE A 45 -9.83 8.13 5.85
CA ILE A 45 -8.61 7.52 5.31
C ILE A 45 -7.58 8.56 4.85
N SER A 46 -6.30 8.18 4.87
CA SER A 46 -5.17 8.93 4.33
C SER A 46 -4.24 8.00 3.57
N PHE A 47 -3.48 8.54 2.61
CA PHE A 47 -2.55 7.77 1.77
C PHE A 47 -1.09 8.23 1.97
N PRO A 48 -0.48 7.98 3.13
CA PRO A 48 0.93 8.28 3.32
C PRO A 48 1.82 7.43 2.40
N PHE A 49 2.89 8.04 1.89
CA PHE A 49 3.88 7.34 1.08
C PHE A 49 4.75 6.42 1.93
N ALA A 50 4.86 5.16 1.52
CA ALA A 50 5.84 4.20 2.03
C ALA A 50 6.92 3.94 0.99
N LYS A 51 8.18 3.79 1.41
CA LYS A 51 9.22 3.33 0.47
C LYS A 51 8.95 1.84 0.17
N SER A 52 9.22 1.36 -1.04
CA SER A 52 8.96 -0.04 -1.40
C SER A 52 9.66 -1.05 -0.47
N LYS A 53 10.87 -0.74 0.03
CA LYS A 53 11.58 -1.56 1.04
C LYS A 53 10.90 -1.63 2.41
N ASP A 54 9.96 -0.73 2.67
CA ASP A 54 9.20 -0.61 3.91
C ASP A 54 7.74 -1.04 3.71
N GLN A 55 7.33 -1.35 2.47
CA GLN A 55 6.01 -1.83 2.12
C GLN A 55 5.95 -3.36 2.26
N LEU A 56 5.68 -3.85 3.48
CA LEU A 56 5.64 -5.30 3.76
C LEU A 56 4.60 -6.06 2.92
N ALA A 57 3.55 -5.39 2.44
CA ALA A 57 2.55 -5.99 1.56
C ALA A 57 3.13 -6.52 0.23
N ASP A 58 4.30 -6.02 -0.19
CA ASP A 58 4.94 -6.46 -1.43
C ASP A 58 5.36 -7.94 -1.38
N ILE A 59 5.66 -8.49 -0.20
CA ILE A 59 6.01 -9.92 -0.05
C ILE A 59 4.85 -10.84 -0.45
N PHE A 60 3.61 -10.37 -0.30
CA PHE A 60 2.40 -11.14 -0.59
C PHE A 60 1.89 -10.96 -2.02
N THR A 61 2.38 -9.95 -2.74
CA THR A 61 1.84 -9.54 -4.04
C THR A 61 2.86 -9.57 -5.17
N LYS A 62 4.16 -9.61 -4.86
CA LYS A 62 5.27 -9.56 -5.83
C LYS A 62 6.33 -10.61 -5.49
N GLY A 63 7.06 -11.07 -6.51
CA GLY A 63 8.33 -11.75 -6.32
C GLY A 63 9.41 -10.72 -5.96
N VAL A 64 9.83 -10.68 -4.70
CA VAL A 64 10.92 -9.81 -4.22
C VAL A 64 12.27 -10.55 -4.25
N CYS A 65 13.38 -9.82 -4.41
CA CYS A 65 14.70 -10.46 -4.40
C CYS A 65 15.03 -10.97 -2.98
N GLY A 66 15.83 -12.04 -2.89
CA GLY A 66 16.09 -12.74 -1.62
C GLY A 66 16.60 -11.85 -0.48
N ARG A 67 17.37 -10.80 -0.79
CA ARG A 67 17.80 -9.83 0.24
C ARG A 67 16.62 -9.05 0.82
N ILE A 68 15.77 -8.50 -0.02
CA ILE A 68 14.58 -7.74 0.40
C ILE A 68 13.59 -8.67 1.09
N PHE A 69 13.47 -9.91 0.63
CA PHE A 69 12.64 -10.94 1.27
C PHE A 69 13.07 -11.16 2.72
N ASN A 70 14.36 -11.42 2.97
CA ASN A 70 14.86 -11.64 4.33
C ASN A 70 14.64 -10.41 5.22
N ASP A 71 14.96 -9.21 4.72
CA ASP A 71 14.71 -7.96 5.45
C ASP A 71 13.21 -7.78 5.80
N MET A 72 12.29 -8.24 4.94
CA MET A 72 10.84 -8.16 5.16
C MET A 72 10.35 -9.23 6.13
N ILE A 73 10.85 -10.47 6.06
CA ILE A 73 10.54 -11.57 6.99
C ILE A 73 10.96 -11.21 8.42
N ASP A 74 12.15 -10.62 8.58
CA ASP A 74 12.64 -10.12 9.86
C ASP A 74 11.73 -9.03 10.42
N LYS A 75 11.32 -8.07 9.59
CA LYS A 75 10.35 -7.01 9.97
C LYS A 75 8.96 -7.55 10.30
N LEU A 76 8.55 -8.66 9.71
CA LEU A 76 7.29 -9.34 10.01
C LEU A 76 7.34 -10.14 11.31
N GLY A 77 8.53 -10.33 11.90
CA GLY A 77 8.71 -11.15 13.09
C GLY A 77 8.43 -12.64 12.82
N MET A 78 8.65 -13.08 11.58
CA MET A 78 8.48 -14.47 11.21
C MET A 78 9.67 -15.29 11.74
N ASN A 79 9.37 -16.29 12.55
CA ASN A 79 10.38 -17.19 13.09
C ASN A 79 10.49 -18.44 12.21
N ASP A 80 11.72 -18.89 11.99
CA ASP A 80 11.97 -20.19 11.39
C ASP A 80 11.73 -21.29 12.43
N ILE A 81 10.68 -22.08 12.22
CA ILE A 81 10.31 -23.20 13.08
C ILE A 81 11.32 -24.37 13.02
N TYR A 82 12.24 -24.34 12.06
CA TYR A 82 13.31 -25.31 11.89
C TYR A 82 14.67 -24.78 12.37
N ALA A 83 14.76 -23.53 12.84
CA ALA A 83 16.00 -23.00 13.38
C ALA A 83 16.40 -23.78 14.65
N PRO A 84 17.67 -24.20 14.76
CA PRO A 84 18.16 -24.86 15.97
C PRO A 84 18.05 -23.92 17.17
N SER A 85 17.58 -24.48 18.28
CA SER A 85 17.40 -23.80 19.58
C SER A 85 18.72 -23.43 20.24
#